data_AF-A0A9E2VZT0-F1
#
_entry.id   AF-A0A9E2VZT0-F1
#
_cell.length_a   1.000
_cell.length_b   1.000
_cell.length_c   1.000
_cell.angle_alpha   90.00
_cell.angle_beta   90.00
_cell.angle_gamma   90.00
#
_symmetry.space_group_name_H-M   'P 1'
#
loop_
_entity.id
_entity.type
_entity.pdbx_description
1 polymer ?
#
loop_
_entity_poly.entity_id
_entity_poly.type
_entity_poly.pdbx_seq_one_letter_code
_entity_poly.pdbx_strand_id
1 'polypeptide(L)' 'IRTTSKDEAVRLTPPIRMTLEKALAYIEDDELVEVTPKSIRLRKKFLDANDRKRAEKAKEAVA' A
#
# COMPACT_ATOMS: atom_id res chain seq x y z
N ILE A 1 18.01 19.22 -0.27
CA ILE A 1 18.56 20.05 0.84
C ILE A 1 19.67 19.27 1.57
N ARG A 2 20.94 19.69 1.40
CA ARG A 2 22.11 19.07 2.02
C ARG A 2 22.81 20.14 2.85
N THR A 3 22.64 20.10 4.16
CA THR A 3 23.35 20.93 5.13
C THR A 3 24.51 20.14 5.73
N THR A 4 25.50 20.85 6.27
CA THR A 4 26.86 20.44 6.66
C THR A 4 26.98 19.34 7.73
N SER A 5 25.88 18.69 8.12
CA SER A 5 25.81 17.72 9.23
C SER A 5 25.07 16.43 8.86
N LYS A 6 25.05 16.04 7.57
CA LYS A 6 24.22 14.93 7.05
C LYS A 6 24.99 13.62 6.79
N ASP A 7 25.95 13.27 7.63
CA ASP A 7 26.67 11.98 7.54
C ASP A 7 26.19 10.94 8.57
N GLU A 8 24.95 11.04 9.03
CA GLU A 8 24.32 9.96 9.79
C GLU A 8 23.87 8.87 8.80
N ALA A 9 24.46 7.68 8.92
CA ALA A 9 24.06 6.52 8.13
C ALA A 9 22.62 6.13 8.48
N VAL A 10 21.69 6.27 7.53
CA VAL A 10 20.28 5.90 7.71
C VAL A 10 20.17 4.40 7.92
N ARG A 11 19.83 3.97 9.14
CA ARG A 11 19.53 2.58 9.45
C ARG A 11 18.06 2.31 9.19
N LEU A 12 17.77 1.43 8.23
CA LEU A 12 16.40 0.98 7.95
C LEU A 12 16.05 -0.20 8.84
N THR A 13 14.86 -0.15 9.45
CA THR A 13 14.28 -1.32 10.11
C THR A 13 13.97 -2.41 9.07
N PRO A 14 14.13 -3.70 9.41
CA PRO A 14 13.79 -4.77 8.48
C PRO A 14 12.33 -4.73 8.05
N PRO A 15 12.03 -5.03 6.78
CA PRO A 15 10.66 -5.03 6.30
C PRO A 15 9.86 -6.21 6.87
N ILE A 16 8.56 -6.00 7.04
CA ILE A 16 7.63 -7.06 7.40
C ILE A 16 7.42 -7.96 6.19
N ARG A 17 7.76 -9.24 6.30
CA ARG A 17 7.45 -10.24 5.27
C ARG A 17 6.00 -10.67 5.42
N MET A 18 5.18 -10.36 4.41
CA MET A 18 3.79 -10.82 4.33
C MET A 18 3.74 -12.15 3.57
N THR A 19 3.16 -13.18 4.19
CA THR A 19 2.76 -14.40 3.48
C THR A 19 1.45 -14.16 2.74
N LEU A 20 1.03 -15.11 1.90
CA LEU A 20 -0.23 -14.99 1.16
C LEU A 20 -1.42 -14.92 2.13
N GLU A 21 -1.43 -15.78 3.13
CA GLU A 21 -2.49 -15.87 4.15
C GLU A 21 -2.57 -14.57 4.95
N LYS A 22 -1.40 -14.04 5.36
CA LYS A 22 -1.33 -12.78 6.08
C LYS A 22 -1.77 -11.59 5.23
N ALA A 23 -1.43 -11.58 3.94
CA ALA A 23 -1.87 -10.55 3.01
C ALA A 23 -3.40 -10.59 2.80
N LEU A 24 -3.98 -11.78 2.64
CA LEU A 24 -5.42 -11.96 2.50
C LEU A 24 -6.20 -11.56 3.76
N ALA A 25 -5.64 -11.80 4.95
CA ALA A 25 -6.24 -11.35 6.20
C ALA A 25 -6.10 -9.83 6.43
N TYR A 26 -5.22 -9.15 5.68
CA TYR A 26 -4.91 -7.74 5.86
C TYR A 26 -5.71 -6.80 4.94
N ILE A 27 -6.09 -7.25 3.73
CA ILE A 27 -6.75 -6.38 2.76
C ILE A 27 -8.15 -5.92 3.19
N GLU A 28 -8.54 -4.73 2.71
CA GLU A 28 -9.89 -4.19 2.79
C GLU A 28 -10.65 -4.27 1.45
N ASP A 29 -11.93 -3.86 1.45
CA ASP A 29 -12.82 -3.92 0.26
C ASP A 29 -12.33 -3.09 -0.94
N ASP A 30 -11.53 -2.05 -0.69
CA ASP A 30 -10.96 -1.17 -1.73
C ASP A 30 -9.51 -1.56 -2.10
N GLU A 31 -9.04 -2.71 -1.62
CA GLU A 31 -7.68 -3.23 -1.80
C GLU A 31 -7.66 -4.57 -2.51
N LEU A 32 -6.50 -4.91 -3.07
CA LEU A 32 -6.25 -6.14 -3.80
C LEU A 32 -4.88 -6.69 -3.46
N VAL A 33 -4.78 -8.03 -3.40
CA VAL A 33 -3.51 -8.76 -3.36
C VAL A 33 -3.12 -9.11 -4.80
N GLU A 34 -2.01 -8.55 -5.27
CA GLU A 34 -1.40 -8.91 -6.54
C GLU A 34 -0.43 -10.07 -6.32
N VAL A 35 -0.75 -11.23 -6.89
CA VAL A 35 0.05 -12.46 -6.74
C VAL A 35 0.76 -12.78 -8.04
N THR A 36 2.06 -13.01 -7.94
CA THR A 36 2.91 -13.54 -9.02
C THR A 36 3.73 -14.70 -8.45
N PRO A 37 4.28 -15.61 -9.29
CA PRO A 37 5.03 -16.77 -8.79
C PRO A 37 6.22 -16.42 -7.89
N LYS A 38 6.76 -15.19 -8.01
CA LYS A 38 7.94 -14.72 -7.26
C LYS A 38 7.62 -13.69 -6.17
N SER A 39 6.43 -13.11 -6.17
CA SER A 39 6.13 -11.96 -5.29
C SER A 39 4.64 -11.79 -5.03
N ILE A 40 4.35 -11.30 -3.83
CA ILE A 40 3.03 -10.93 -3.35
C ILE A 40 3.08 -9.44 -3.00
N ARG A 41 2.15 -8.64 -3.54
CA ARG A 41 2.07 -7.20 -3.28
C ARG A 41 0.66 -6.81 -2.87
N LEU A 42 0.56 -5.85 -1.95
CA LEU A 42 -0.70 -5.20 -1.58
C LEU A 42 -0.83 -3.91 -2.39
N ARG A 43 -2.03 -3.64 -2.90
CA ARG A 43 -2.32 -2.43 -3.66
C ARG A 43 -3.77 -2.00 -3.48
N LYS A 44 -4.03 -0.71 -3.65
CA LYS A 44 -5.40 -0.20 -3.78
C LYS A 44 -6.00 -0.62 -5.13
N LYS A 45 -7.31 -0.82 -5.14
CA LYS A 45 -8.11 -1.11 -6.34
C LYS A 45 -8.00 0.03 -7.35
N PHE A 46 -8.11 1.27 -6.87
CA PHE A 46 -7.80 2.47 -7.63
C PHE A 46 -6.41 2.95 -7.24
N LEU A 47 -5.49 2.98 -8.20
CA LEU A 47 -4.12 3.44 -7.96
C LEU A 47 -4.05 4.97 -7.79
N ASP A 48 -4.77 5.69 -8.65
CA ASP A 48 -4.78 7.16 -8.60
C ASP A 48 -5.54 7.64 -7.35
N ALA A 49 -4.97 8.62 -6.66
CA ALA A 49 -5.57 9.18 -5.45
C ALA A 49 -6.89 9.92 -5.73
N ASN A 50 -7.03 10.54 -6.90
CA ASN A 50 -8.24 11.23 -7.30
C ASN A 50 -9.36 10.23 -7.63
N ASP A 51 -9.02 9.14 -8.30
CA ASP A 51 -9.99 8.08 -8.61
C ASP A 51 -10.51 7.40 -7.34
N ARG A 52 -9.64 7.22 -6.33
CA ARG A 52 -10.05 6.76 -4.99
C ARG A 52 -11.10 7.67 -4.38
N LYS A 53 -10.83 8.97 -4.27
CA LYS A 53 -11.78 9.95 -3.72
C LYS A 53 -13.10 9.99 -4.49
N ARG A 54 -13.06 9.83 -5.81
CA ARG A 54 -14.27 9.76 -6.63
C ARG A 54 -15.08 8.51 -6.32
N ALA A 55 -14.41 7.36 -6.20
CA ALA A 55 -15.05 6.08 -5.88
C ALA A 55 -15.66 6.07 -4.46
N GLU A 56 -14.97 6.64 -3.48
CA GLU A 56 -15.49 6.79 -2.11
C GLU A 56 -16.78 7.61 -2.08
N LYS A 57 -16.77 8.79 -2.72
CA LYS A 57 -17.97 9.65 -2.83
C LYS A 57 -19.12 8.97 -3.57
N ALA A 58 -18.81 8.21 -4.63
CA ALA A 58 -19.83 7.44 -5.35
C ALA A 58 -20.43 6.33 -4.48
N LYS A 59 -19.62 5.67 -3.64
CA LYS A 59 -20.08 4.67 -2.68
C LYS A 59 -20.98 5.29 -1.61
N GLU A 60 -20.63 6.46 -1.09
CA GLU A 60 -21.45 7.23 -0.13
C GLU A 60 -22.80 7.66 -0.71
N ALA A 61 -22.87 8.01 -1.99
CA ALA A 61 -24.12 8.43 -2.62
C ALA A 61 -25.09 7.28 -2.94
N VAL A 62 -24.58 6.04 -2.97
CA VAL A 62 -25.35 4.82 -3.28
C VAL A 62 -25.78 4.09 -2.00
N ALA A 63 -25.10 4.35 -0.88
CA ALA A 63 -25.45 3.86 0.46
C ALA A 63 -26.55 4.71 1.10
#